data_AF-A0A934FPY1-F1
#
_entry.id   AF-A0A934FPY1-F1
#
_cell.length_a   1.000
_cell.length_b   1.000
_cell.length_c   1.000
_cell.angle_alpha   90.00
_cell.angle_beta   90.00
_cell.angle_gamma   90.00
#
_symmetry.space_group_name_H-M   'P 1'
#
loop_
_entity.id
_entity.type
_entity.pdbx_description
1 polymer ?
#
loop_
_entity_poly.entity_id
_entity_poly.type
_entity_poly.pdbx_seq_one_letter_code
_entity_poly.pdbx_strand_id
1 'polypeptide(L)'
;MANQNNDRPRTHRDLVPRDLCTSLVMKQMLTHGMDDVVHDDRSVPGDGYYWCQRSCTCVGPDDGLVHPNSCRPARKCWRGIEA
;
A
#
# COMPACT_ATOMS: atom_id res chain seq x y z
N MET A 1 29.48 10.90 8.47
CA MET A 1 29.04 11.70 7.32
C MET A 1 27.53 11.87 7.45
N ALA A 2 27.07 13.01 7.94
CA ALA A 2 25.65 13.26 8.18
C ALA A 2 24.96 13.42 6.81
N ASN A 3 24.01 12.52 6.54
CA ASN A 3 23.30 12.49 5.26
C ASN A 3 22.35 13.69 5.21
N GLN A 4 22.46 14.48 4.15
CA GLN A 4 21.79 15.77 4.01
C GLN A 4 20.26 15.60 4.13
N ASN A 5 19.66 16.38 5.04
CA ASN A 5 18.22 16.51 5.23
C ASN A 5 17.53 16.74 3.88
N ASN A 6 16.86 15.72 3.37
CA ASN A 6 15.75 15.91 2.47
C ASN A 6 14.53 16.19 3.36
N ASP A 7 14.51 17.39 3.97
CA ASP A 7 13.57 17.82 5.02
C ASP A 7 12.14 18.06 4.50
N ARG A 8 11.79 17.45 3.36
CA ARG A 8 10.43 17.51 2.89
C ARG A 8 9.58 16.55 3.73
N PRO A 9 8.45 17.00 4.29
CA PRO A 9 7.53 16.09 4.95
C PRO A 9 7.07 15.03 3.94
N ARG A 10 7.19 13.75 4.33
CA ARG A 10 6.73 12.62 3.52
C ARG A 10 5.23 12.51 3.63
N THR A 11 4.54 12.20 2.55
CA THR A 11 3.09 11.95 2.58
C THR A 11 2.78 10.46 2.46
N HIS A 12 1.54 10.09 2.73
CA HIS A 12 1.07 8.71 2.48
C HIS A 12 1.26 8.31 1.00
N ARG A 13 1.11 9.26 0.07
CA ARG A 13 1.37 9.06 -1.38
C ARG A 13 2.80 8.66 -1.68
N ASP A 14 3.78 9.22 -0.97
CA ASP A 14 5.19 8.87 -1.16
C ASP A 14 5.49 7.42 -0.74
N LEU A 15 4.72 6.86 0.19
CA LEU A 15 4.93 5.51 0.70
C LEU A 15 4.21 4.42 -0.10
N VAL A 16 3.19 4.74 -0.89
CA VAL A 16 2.38 3.75 -1.61
C VAL A 16 3.02 3.37 -2.95
N PRO A 17 3.47 2.11 -3.14
CA PRO A 17 3.99 1.65 -4.43
C PRO A 17 2.92 1.70 -5.53
N ARG A 18 3.34 2.08 -6.72
CA ARG A 18 2.44 2.24 -7.89
C ARG A 18 2.04 0.93 -8.54
N ASP A 19 2.76 -0.15 -8.25
CA ASP A 19 2.53 -1.48 -8.82
C ASP A 19 1.61 -2.36 -7.95
N LEU A 20 1.02 -1.80 -6.91
CA LEU A 20 0.04 -2.50 -6.09
C LEU A 20 -1.23 -2.83 -6.89
N CYS A 21 -1.83 -3.98 -6.58
CA CYS A 21 -3.15 -4.35 -7.07
C CYS A 21 -4.19 -3.32 -6.63
N THR A 22 -5.05 -2.88 -7.54
CA THR A 22 -6.16 -1.96 -7.24
C THR A 22 -7.17 -2.53 -6.26
N SER A 23 -7.26 -3.87 -6.17
CA SER A 23 -8.12 -4.54 -5.20
C SER A 23 -7.50 -4.67 -3.81
N LEU A 24 -6.23 -4.28 -3.59
CA LEU A 24 -5.62 -4.24 -2.27
C LEU A 24 -6.07 -2.97 -1.53
N VAL A 25 -6.62 -3.14 -0.33
CA VAL A 25 -6.94 -2.04 0.58
C VAL A 25 -6.16 -2.22 1.87
N MET A 26 -5.81 -1.07 2.45
CA MET A 26 -5.17 -0.95 3.74
C MET A 26 -6.00 -0.02 4.60
N LYS A 27 -6.03 -0.21 5.92
CA LYS A 27 -6.78 0.67 6.83
C LYS A 27 -6.46 2.15 6.63
N GLN A 28 -5.19 2.48 6.43
CA GLN A 28 -4.76 3.86 6.19
C GLN A 28 -5.45 4.54 5.00
N MET A 29 -5.85 3.81 3.96
CA MET A 29 -6.52 4.38 2.78
C MET A 29 -7.94 4.84 3.09
N LEU A 30 -8.51 4.38 4.20
CA LEU A 30 -9.84 4.76 4.68
C LEU A 30 -9.79 5.80 5.81
N THR A 31 -8.65 5.94 6.49
CA THR A 31 -8.51 6.83 7.65
C THR A 31 -7.69 8.09 7.37
N HIS A 32 -6.92 8.13 6.27
CA HIS A 32 -6.06 9.25 5.91
C HIS A 32 -6.19 9.63 4.44
N GLY A 33 -6.00 10.91 4.15
CA GLY A 33 -5.79 11.41 2.80
C GLY A 33 -4.42 11.02 2.27
N MET A 34 -4.30 10.83 0.95
CA MET A 34 -3.01 10.49 0.32
C MET A 34 -1.97 11.61 0.49
N ASP A 35 -2.41 12.86 0.63
CA ASP A 35 -1.53 14.02 0.77
C ASP A 35 -1.28 14.40 2.24
N ASP A 36 -1.83 13.63 3.19
CA ASP A 36 -1.56 13.82 4.62
C ASP A 36 -0.09 13.47 4.91
N VAL A 37 0.51 14.22 5.84
CA VAL A 37 1.89 14.03 6.28
C VAL A 37 2.00 12.80 7.17
N VAL A 38 3.01 11.98 6.91
CA VAL A 38 3.36 10.84 7.74
C VAL A 38 4.32 11.30 8.83
N HIS A 39 3.90 11.15 10.09
CA HIS A 39 4.65 11.59 11.25
C HIS A 39 5.54 10.51 11.89
N ASP A 40 5.46 9.28 11.39
CA ASP A 40 6.29 8.15 11.84
C ASP A 40 7.49 7.91 10.88
N ASP A 41 8.36 6.98 11.27
CA ASP A 41 9.57 6.60 10.54
C ASP A 41 9.35 5.47 9.53
N ARG A 42 8.10 5.07 9.25
CA ARG A 42 7.83 3.92 8.39
C ARG A 42 8.27 4.17 6.95
N SER A 43 8.65 3.11 6.25
CA SER A 43 9.11 3.13 4.86
C SER A 43 8.14 2.46 3.88
N VAL A 44 7.11 1.80 4.41
CA VAL A 44 6.11 1.04 3.64
C VAL A 44 4.71 1.54 3.96
N PRO A 45 3.75 1.38 3.04
CA PRO A 45 2.39 1.80 3.28
C PRO A 45 1.69 0.78 4.19
N GLY A 46 0.78 1.26 5.03
CA GLY A 46 -0.07 0.46 5.87
C GLY A 46 0.36 0.48 7.34
N ASP A 47 -0.52 -0.06 8.17
CA ASP A 47 -0.34 -0.31 9.61
C ASP A 47 -0.46 -1.82 9.93
N GLY A 48 -0.28 -2.68 8.91
CA GLY A 48 -0.41 -4.13 9.02
C GLY A 48 -1.80 -4.70 8.74
N TYR A 49 -2.82 -3.85 8.53
CA TYR A 49 -4.18 -4.29 8.23
C TYR A 49 -4.48 -4.21 6.73
N TYR A 50 -4.66 -5.37 6.10
CA TYR A 50 -4.83 -5.53 4.65
C TYR A 50 -6.01 -6.43 4.31
N TRP A 51 -6.77 -6.08 3.28
CA TRP A 51 -7.84 -6.93 2.74
C TRP A 51 -8.03 -6.70 1.25
N CYS A 52 -8.61 -7.69 0.59
CA CYS A 52 -8.96 -7.58 -0.82
C CYS A 52 -10.41 -7.10 -0.97
N GLN A 53 -10.65 -6.06 -1.78
CA GLN A 53 -12.02 -5.57 -2.04
C GLN A 53 -12.92 -6.61 -2.71
N ARG A 54 -12.34 -7.57 -3.45
CA ARG A 54 -13.14 -8.56 -4.19
C ARG A 54 -13.64 -9.69 -3.32
N SER A 55 -12.80 -10.19 -2.41
CA SER A 55 -13.18 -11.27 -1.49
C SER A 55 -13.72 -10.73 -0.16
N CYS A 56 -13.52 -9.45 0.13
CA CYS A 56 -13.83 -8.81 1.42
C CYS A 56 -13.16 -9.50 2.63
N THR A 57 -12.00 -10.13 2.41
CA THR A 57 -11.22 -10.82 3.46
C THR A 57 -9.72 -10.56 3.31
N CYS A 58 -8.93 -11.07 4.27
CA CYS A 58 -7.46 -11.05 4.23
C CYS A 58 -6.86 -12.09 3.25
N VAL A 59 -7.70 -12.83 2.53
CA VAL A 59 -7.30 -13.85 1.55
C VAL A 59 -7.84 -13.43 0.18
N GLY A 60 -6.99 -13.43 -0.84
CA GLY A 60 -7.37 -13.09 -2.21
C GLY A 60 -8.23 -14.17 -2.88
N PRO A 61 -8.80 -13.90 -4.07
CA PRO A 61 -9.58 -14.88 -4.83
C PRO A 61 -8.75 -16.03 -5.43
N ASP A 62 -7.43 -15.94 -5.30
CA ASP A 62 -6.43 -16.96 -5.65
C ASP A 62 -5.84 -17.60 -4.38
N ASP A 63 -6.59 -17.61 -3.27
CA ASP A 63 -6.30 -18.27 -1.99
C ASP A 63 -5.02 -17.84 -1.24
N GLY A 64 -4.25 -16.90 -1.78
CA GLY A 64 -3.07 -16.37 -1.09
C GLY A 64 -3.35 -15.10 -0.27
N LEU A 65 -2.53 -14.90 0.76
CA LEU A 65 -2.61 -13.77 1.68
C LEU A 65 -2.51 -12.41 0.99
N VAL A 66 -3.32 -11.47 1.44
CA VAL A 66 -3.34 -10.08 0.97
C VAL A 66 -2.25 -9.29 1.69
N HIS A 67 -1.26 -8.81 0.95
CA HIS A 67 -0.15 -8.01 1.49
C HIS A 67 0.48 -7.14 0.38
N PRO A 68 1.02 -5.93 0.69
CA PRO A 68 1.71 -5.10 -0.30
C PRO A 68 2.89 -5.79 -1.02
N ASN A 69 3.50 -6.81 -0.41
CA ASN A 69 4.58 -7.59 -1.03
C ASN A 69 4.05 -8.68 -1.99
N SER A 70 2.83 -9.17 -1.79
CA SER A 70 2.25 -10.24 -2.62
C SER A 70 1.30 -9.70 -3.67
N CYS A 71 0.51 -8.67 -3.37
CA CYS A 71 -0.49 -8.06 -4.26
C CYS A 71 0.13 -7.19 -5.36
N ARG A 72 0.95 -7.80 -6.21
CA ARG A 72 1.78 -7.22 -7.28
C ARG A 72 1.58 -7.98 -8.60
N PRO A 73 2.10 -7.50 -9.76
CA PRO A 73 1.86 -8.10 -11.07
C PRO A 73 2.16 -9.59 -11.20
N ALA A 74 3.04 -10.12 -10.34
CA ALA A 74 3.36 -11.54 -10.31
C ALA A 74 2.21 -12.45 -9.86
N ARG A 75 1.18 -11.92 -9.16
CA ARG A 75 0.01 -12.72 -8.77
C ARG A 75 -0.97 -12.85 -9.93
N LYS A 76 -1.45 -14.06 -10.16
CA LYS A 76 -2.41 -14.38 -11.23
C LYS A 76 -3.68 -13.52 -11.19
N CYS A 77 -4.15 -13.18 -9.99
CA CYS A 77 -5.36 -12.38 -9.84
C CYS A 77 -5.12 -10.86 -9.87
N TRP A 78 -3.88 -10.40 -10.04
CA TRP A 78 -3.53 -8.98 -9.97
C TRP A 78 -4.29 -8.16 -11.00
N ARG A 79 -4.73 -6.97 -10.58
CA ARG A 79 -5.32 -5.95 -11.46
C ARG A 79 -4.64 -4.63 -11.15
N GLY A 80 -3.87 -4.11 -12.08
CA GLY A 80 -3.24 -2.79 -11.95
C GLY A 80 -4.23 -1.65 -12.17
N ILE A 81 -3.73 -0.43 -12.00
CA ILE A 81 -4.38 0.75 -12.59
C ILE A 81 -4.07 0.64 -14.09
N GLU A 82 -5.06 0.32 -14.92
CA GLU A 82 -4.91 0.47 -16.37
C GLU A 82 -4.57 1.94 -16.63
N ALA A 83 -3.43 2.19 -17.27
CA ALA A 83 -3.01 3.52 -17.69
C ALA A 83 -3.81 3.95 -18.94
#